data_AF-N1PKN3-F1
#
_entry.id   AF-N1PKN3-F1
#
_cell.length_a   1.000
_cell.length_b   1.000
_cell.length_c   1.000
_cell.angle_alpha   90.00
_cell.angle_beta   90.00
_cell.angle_gamma   90.00
#
_symmetry.space_group_name_H-M   'P 1'
#
loop_
_entity.id
_entity.type
_entity.pdbx_description
1 polymer ?
#
loop_
_entity_poly.entity_id
_entity_poly.type
_entity_poly.pdbx_seq_one_letter_code
_entity_poly.pdbx_strand_id
1 'polypeptide(L)' 'MTTLPSMSCPSGGIFYACSEGSRFIGCCTANPCGSNGCPAGNLKATGMTASQYGHFPDEDCDSTSAQFYSCNTTTPTF' A
#
# COMPACT_ATOMS: atom_id res chain seq x y z
N MET A 1 -21.97 -0.12 5.33
CA MET A 1 -20.83 -0.35 6.25
C MET A 1 -19.58 -0.28 5.41
N THR A 2 -18.70 0.68 5.66
CA THR A 2 -17.46 0.82 4.89
C THR A 2 -16.46 -0.20 5.43
N THR A 3 -16.19 -1.25 4.66
CA THR A 3 -15.16 -2.24 5.00
C THR A 3 -13.80 -1.57 4.87
N LEU A 4 -12.97 -1.60 5.91
CA LEU A 4 -11.61 -1.08 5.83
C LEU A 4 -10.70 -2.11 5.12
N PRO A 5 -9.78 -1.66 4.24
CA PRO A 5 -8.79 -2.55 3.64
C PRO A 5 -7.91 -3.19 4.72
N SER A 6 -7.66 -4.49 4.60
CA SER A 6 -6.79 -5.24 5.52
C SER A 6 -5.42 -5.38 4.87
N MET A 7 -4.54 -4.43 5.21
CA MET A 7 -3.18 -4.35 4.71
C MET A 7 -2.19 -4.98 5.70
N SER A 8 -1.19 -5.67 5.17
CA SER A 8 -0.17 -6.40 5.93
C SER A 8 1.24 -6.13 5.40
N CYS A 9 2.25 -6.30 6.26
CA CYS A 9 3.66 -6.15 5.92
C CYS A 9 4.40 -7.48 6.11
N PRO A 10 4.28 -8.45 5.17
CA PRO A 10 4.81 -9.80 5.33
C PRO A 10 6.34 -9.84 5.45
N SER A 11 7.04 -8.85 4.88
CA SER A 11 8.50 -8.73 4.97
C SER A 11 8.96 -7.79 6.11
N GLY A 12 8.08 -7.48 7.05
CA GLY A 12 8.32 -6.57 8.18
C GLY A 12 8.01 -5.10 7.87
N GLY A 13 8.14 -4.25 8.89
CA GLY A 13 7.74 -2.84 8.84
C GLY A 13 6.31 -2.61 9.33
N ILE A 14 5.86 -1.36 9.19
CA ILE A 14 4.51 -0.90 9.55
C ILE A 14 3.85 -0.39 8.27
N PHE A 15 2.57 -0.69 8.11
CA PHE A 15 1.77 -0.11 7.03
C PHE A 15 1.42 1.34 7.40
N TYR A 16 1.76 2.27 6.51
CA TYR A 16 1.45 3.69 6.65
C TYR A 16 0.52 4.11 5.52
N ALA A 17 -0.45 4.95 5.87
CA ALA A 17 -1.27 5.71 4.92
C ALA A 17 -1.24 7.18 5.37
N CYS A 18 -0.34 7.96 4.79
CA CYS A 18 -0.04 9.31 5.24
C CYS A 18 -1.07 10.32 4.71
N SER A 19 -1.86 10.90 5.61
CA SER A 19 -2.87 11.91 5.28
C SER A 19 -2.30 13.30 4.98
N GLU A 20 -1.02 13.53 5.27
CA GLU A 20 -0.27 14.76 5.04
C GLU A 20 1.21 14.42 4.72
N GLY A 21 1.98 15.39 4.22
CA GLY A 21 3.38 15.17 3.85
C GLY A 21 3.55 14.36 2.57
N SER A 22 4.29 13.24 2.64
CA SER A 22 4.69 12.43 1.49
C SER A 22 3.56 11.74 0.72
N ARG A 23 2.34 11.71 1.26
CA ARG A 23 1.20 10.95 0.71
C ARG A 23 1.50 9.46 0.51
N PHE A 24 2.51 8.95 1.22
CA PHE A 24 2.93 7.56 1.11
C PHE A 24 1.84 6.60 1.60
N ILE A 25 1.59 5.56 0.81
CA ILE A 25 0.75 4.41 1.17
C ILE A 25 1.59 3.15 0.95
N GLY A 26 1.81 2.37 2.00
CA GLY A 26 2.57 1.11 1.90
C GLY A 26 3.32 0.73 3.18
N CYS A 27 4.11 -0.33 3.09
CA CYS A 27 4.90 -0.83 4.22
C CYS A 27 6.29 -0.19 4.26
N CYS A 28 6.66 0.35 5.43
CA CYS A 28 7.96 0.97 5.67
C CYS A 28 8.51 0.61 7.05
N THR A 29 9.82 0.47 7.19
CA THR A 29 10.48 0.29 8.50
C THR A 29 10.85 1.61 9.19
N ALA A 30 10.56 2.74 8.55
CA ALA A 30 10.70 4.09 9.11
C ALA A 30 9.41 4.88 8.88
N ASN A 31 9.08 5.85 9.74
CA ASN A 31 7.87 6.66 9.58
C ASN A 31 7.99 7.57 8.34
N PRO A 32 7.14 7.40 7.30
CA PRO A 32 7.22 8.17 6.06
C PRO A 32 6.33 9.43 6.07
N CYS A 33 5.46 9.63 7.06
CA CYS A 33 4.41 10.66 7.02
C CYS A 33 4.90 12.07 7.37
N GLY A 34 6.08 12.20 8.00
CA GLY A 34 6.71 13.48 8.31
C GLY A 34 7.88 13.86 7.38
N SER A 35 8.09 13.10 6.31
CA SER A 35 9.24 13.22 5.42
C SER A 35 8.79 13.27 3.95
N ASN A 36 9.74 13.11 3.02
CA ASN A 36 9.46 13.00 1.59
C ASN A 36 9.03 11.58 1.15
N GLY A 37 8.78 10.66 2.10
CA GLY A 37 8.32 9.30 1.84
C GLY A 37 9.15 8.24 2.56
N CYS A 38 8.92 6.99 2.19
CA CYS A 38 9.70 5.87 2.72
C CYS A 38 11.06 5.79 2.00
N PRO A 39 12.20 5.81 2.72
CA PRO A 39 13.51 5.61 2.11
C PRO A 39 13.62 4.25 1.43
N ALA A 40 14.37 4.17 0.32
CA ALA A 40 14.43 2.95 -0.50
C ALA A 40 14.86 1.69 0.28
N GLY A 41 15.83 1.81 1.20
CA GLY A 41 16.28 0.70 2.05
C GLY A 41 15.26 0.26 3.12
N ASN A 42 14.25 1.09 3.38
CA ASN A 42 13.21 0.87 4.39
C ASN A 42 11.89 0.40 3.78
N LEU A 43 11.74 0.47 2.45
CA LEU A 43 10.57 -0.01 1.72
C LEU A 43 10.42 -1.52 1.86
N LYS A 44 9.18 -1.96 2.09
CA LYS A 44 8.80 -3.37 2.17
C LYS A 44 7.56 -3.62 1.33
N ALA A 45 7.38 -4.86 0.90
CA ALA A 45 6.17 -5.27 0.20
C ALA A 45 4.96 -5.12 1.13
N THR A 46 3.90 -4.54 0.59
CA THR A 46 2.57 -4.57 1.19
C THR A 46 1.82 -5.77 0.63
N GLY A 47 1.11 -6.48 1.49
CA GLY A 47 0.20 -7.54 1.12
C GLY A 47 -1.24 -7.18 1.50
N MET A 48 -2.20 -7.52 0.65
CA MET A 48 -3.63 -7.46 0.97
C MET A 48 -4.23 -8.88 1.02
N THR A 49 -5.31 -9.05 1.79
CA THR A 49 -6.02 -10.33 1.79
C THR A 49 -6.65 -10.58 0.42
N ALA A 50 -6.45 -11.77 -0.16
CA ALA A 50 -6.95 -12.11 -1.49
C ALA A 50 -8.47 -11.92 -1.65
N SER A 51 -9.26 -12.09 -0.57
CA SER A 51 -10.70 -11.85 -0.56
C SER A 51 -11.11 -10.40 -0.80
N GLN A 52 -10.17 -9.46 -0.68
CA GLN A 52 -10.41 -8.02 -0.88
C GLN A 52 -10.05 -7.55 -2.30
N TYR A 53 -9.50 -8.43 -3.14
CA TYR A 53 -9.21 -8.09 -4.53
C TYR A 53 -10.50 -7.65 -5.26
N GLY A 54 -10.43 -6.52 -5.97
CA GLY A 54 -11.56 -5.95 -6.72
C GLY A 54 -12.69 -5.34 -5.87
N HIS A 55 -12.54 -5.26 -4.54
CA HIS A 55 -13.54 -4.64 -3.66
C HIS A 55 -13.27 -3.16 -3.39
N PHE A 56 -12.02 -2.74 -3.53
CA PHE A 56 -11.62 -1.34 -3.45
C PHE A 56 -11.42 -0.81 -4.87
N PRO A 57 -11.76 0.47 -5.12
CA PRO A 57 -11.37 1.09 -6.39
C PRO A 57 -9.86 0.97 -6.53
N ASP A 58 -9.41 0.79 -7.78
CA ASP A 58 -7.99 0.94 -8.06
C ASP A 58 -7.58 2.35 -7.60
N GLU A 59 -6.38 2.44 -7.05
CA GLU A 59 -5.83 3.76 -6.78
C GLU A 59 -5.78 4.53 -8.10
N ASP A 60 -5.87 5.85 -8.05
CA ASP A 60 -5.72 6.68 -9.24
C ASP A 60 -4.82 7.86 -8.90
N CYS A 61 -3.99 8.25 -9.87
CA CYS A 61 -3.32 9.54 -9.80
C CYS A 61 -4.29 10.54 -10.42
N ASP A 62 -4.73 11.52 -9.62
CA ASP A 62 -5.76 12.58 -9.85
C ASP A 62 -5.85 13.23 -11.25
N SER A 63 -4.97 12.91 -12.21
CA SER A 63 -5.01 13.43 -13.58
C SER A 63 -4.45 12.50 -14.67
N THR A 64 -4.11 11.24 -14.40
CA THR A 64 -3.60 10.35 -15.46
C THR A 64 -3.95 8.91 -15.13
N SER A 65 -4.52 8.22 -16.12
CA SER A 65 -4.90 6.80 -16.17
C SER A 65 -3.79 5.86 -15.68
N ALA A 66 -3.51 5.88 -14.38
CA ALA A 66 -2.45 5.10 -13.78
C ALA A 66 -2.97 3.67 -13.70
N GLN A 67 -2.27 2.76 -14.37
CA GLN A 67 -2.59 1.34 -14.32
C GLN A 67 -1.95 0.78 -13.06
N PHE A 68 -2.78 0.50 -12.05
CA PHE A 68 -2.35 -0.19 -10.85
C PHE A 68 -2.42 -1.69 -11.10
N TYR A 69 -1.31 -2.38 -10.86
CA TYR A 69 -1.22 -3.82 -10.99
C TYR A 69 -1.13 -4.42 -9.61
N SER A 70 -2.07 -5.30 -9.29
CA SER A 70 -2.06 -6.12 -8.08
C SER A 70 -1.93 -7.59 -8.46
N CYS A 71 -1.29 -8.37 -7.59
CA CYS A 71 -0.99 -9.77 -7.87
C CYS A 71 -2.00 -10.69 -7.15
N ASN A 72 -3.11 -11.02 -7.80
CA ASN A 72 -4.16 -11.87 -7.21
C ASN A 72 -3.85 -13.37 -7.26
N THR A 73 -3.02 -13.82 -8.20
CA THR A 73 -2.75 -15.25 -8.46
C THR A 73 -1.32 -15.68 -8.09
N THR A 74 -0.52 -14.81 -7.47
CA THR A 74 0.86 -15.15 -7.05
C THR A 74 0.89 -15.78 -5.66
N THR A 75 1.97 -16.49 -5.33
CA THR A 75 2.20 -17.01 -3.96
C THR A 75 3.49 -16.39 -3.38
N PRO A 76 3.40 -15.59 -2.30
CA PRO A 76 2.18 -15.14 -1.65
C PRO A 76 1.40 -14.15 -2.53
N THR A 77 0.10 -14.03 -2.29
CA THR A 77 -0.70 -12.92 -2.81
C THR A 77 -0.21 -11.63 -2.16
N PHE A 78 0.22 -10.67 -2.97
CA PHE A 78 0.61 -9.33 -2.54
C PHE A 78 -0.53 -8.35 -2.86
#